data_AF-A0A2S7QHL2-F1
#
_entry.id   AF-A0A2S7QHL2-F1
#
_cell.length_a   1.000
_cell.length_b   1.000
_cell.length_c   1.000
_cell.angle_alpha   90.00
_cell.angle_beta   90.00
_cell.angle_gamma   90.00
#
_symmetry.space_group_name_H-M   'P 1'
#
loop_
_entity.id
_entity.type
_entity.pdbx_description
1 polymer ?
#
loop_
_entity_poly.entity_id
_entity_poly.type
_entity_poly.pdbx_seq_one_letter_code
_entity_poly.pdbx_strand_id
1 'polypeptide(L)'
;MNKQSQTNTFPAFNHGASSNAEAEYDRLRSLAHQEAAKRSSCFDRAHAAYEAGDGAKAHDLSAEGKKHAAKMDEYNRQASEYIFRENNAEGRVGSDEIDLHGQGED
;
A
#
# COMPACT_ATOMS: atom_id res chain seq x y z
N MET A 1 42.33 -31.92 -28.83
CA MET A 1 42.27 -30.61 -28.14
C MET A 1 40.81 -30.15 -28.09
N ASN A 2 40.19 -30.28 -26.92
CA ASN A 2 38.84 -29.76 -26.62
C ASN A 2 38.84 -28.24 -26.68
N LYS A 3 37.80 -27.61 -27.25
CA LYS A 3 37.07 -26.49 -26.64
C LYS A 3 35.62 -26.54 -27.07
N GLN A 4 34.78 -27.07 -26.18
CA GLN A 4 33.33 -27.07 -26.28
C GLN A 4 32.82 -25.62 -26.15
N SER A 5 32.01 -25.20 -27.12
CA SER A 5 31.19 -23.99 -27.04
C SER A 5 30.20 -24.13 -25.89
N GLN A 6 30.40 -23.37 -24.82
CA GLN A 6 29.38 -23.17 -23.80
C GLN A 6 28.69 -21.84 -24.10
N THR A 7 27.61 -21.90 -24.87
CA THR A 7 26.61 -20.82 -24.89
C THR A 7 25.89 -20.88 -23.56
N ASN A 8 26.27 -19.99 -22.65
CA ASN A 8 25.62 -19.81 -21.36
C ASN A 8 24.25 -19.15 -21.59
N THR A 9 23.24 -19.95 -21.98
CA THR A 9 21.85 -19.53 -21.94
C THR A 9 21.46 -19.45 -20.47
N PHE A 10 21.51 -18.24 -19.89
CA PHE A 10 20.89 -17.97 -18.61
C PHE A 10 19.40 -18.32 -18.73
N PRO A 11 18.86 -19.20 -17.86
CA PRO A 11 17.44 -19.51 -17.91
C PRO A 11 16.66 -18.24 -17.57
N ALA A 12 15.71 -17.88 -18.44
CA ALA A 12 14.76 -16.81 -18.19
C ALA A 12 14.00 -17.14 -16.90
N PHE A 13 14.27 -16.37 -15.84
CA PHE A 13 13.59 -16.51 -14.55
C PHE A 13 12.10 -16.14 -14.71
N ASN A 14 11.28 -17.17 -14.89
CA ASN A 14 9.95 -17.36 -14.30
C ASN A 14 8.96 -16.17 -14.28
N HIS A 15 8.49 -15.71 -15.44
CA HIS A 15 7.44 -14.67 -15.55
C HIS A 15 6.04 -15.08 -15.03
N GLY A 16 5.82 -16.34 -14.61
CA GLY A 16 4.50 -16.82 -14.17
C GLY A 16 4.15 -16.49 -12.71
N ALA A 17 5.13 -16.45 -11.82
CA ALA A 17 4.93 -16.05 -10.42
C ALA A 17 4.82 -14.52 -10.29
N SER A 18 5.64 -13.79 -11.06
CA SER A 18 5.67 -12.32 -11.09
C SER A 18 4.34 -11.71 -11.54
N SER A 19 3.69 -12.28 -12.56
CA SER A 19 2.44 -11.71 -13.10
C SER A 19 1.24 -11.82 -12.16
N ASN A 20 1.14 -12.89 -11.36
CA ASN A 20 0.14 -12.97 -10.29
C ASN A 20 0.48 -12.02 -9.13
N ALA A 21 1.78 -11.84 -8.87
CA ALA A 21 2.24 -10.98 -7.82
C ALA A 21 2.00 -9.48 -8.11
N GLU A 22 2.28 -9.06 -9.34
CA GLU A 22 1.98 -7.72 -9.85
C GLU A 22 0.47 -7.43 -9.80
N ALA A 23 -0.37 -8.39 -10.18
CA ALA A 23 -1.83 -8.24 -10.15
C ALA A 23 -2.39 -8.02 -8.73
N GLU A 24 -1.89 -8.75 -7.73
CA GLU A 24 -2.35 -8.58 -6.34
C GLU A 24 -1.81 -7.29 -5.73
N TYR A 25 -0.58 -6.89 -6.05
CA TYR A 25 -0.05 -5.58 -5.66
C TYR A 25 -0.91 -4.43 -6.22
N ASP A 26 -1.20 -4.46 -7.53
CA ASP A 26 -2.01 -3.44 -8.18
C ASP A 26 -3.42 -3.38 -7.59
N ARG A 27 -3.98 -4.54 -7.24
CA ARG A 27 -5.27 -4.63 -6.56
C ARG A 27 -5.22 -3.96 -5.18
N LEU A 28 -4.22 -4.27 -4.35
CA LEU A 28 -4.06 -3.68 -3.02
C LEU A 28 -3.85 -2.16 -3.10
N ARG A 29 -3.03 -1.69 -4.04
CA ARG A 29 -2.86 -0.26 -4.31
C ARG A 29 -4.14 0.42 -4.78
N SER A 30 -4.89 -0.23 -5.66
CA SER A 30 -6.20 0.26 -6.10
C SER A 30 -7.18 0.39 -4.93
N LEU A 31 -7.22 -0.58 -4.02
CA LEU A 31 -8.03 -0.51 -2.80
C LEU A 31 -7.58 0.64 -1.89
N ALA A 32 -6.27 0.82 -1.68
CA ALA A 32 -5.74 1.95 -0.91
C ALA A 32 -6.16 3.29 -1.52
N HIS A 33 -6.07 3.45 -2.84
CA HIS A 33 -6.51 4.65 -3.54
C HIS A 33 -8.02 4.91 -3.40
N GLN A 34 -8.85 3.87 -3.44
CA GLN A 34 -10.29 4.00 -3.22
C GLN A 34 -10.59 4.48 -1.79
N GLU A 35 -9.90 3.93 -0.78
CA GLU A 35 -10.06 4.39 0.61
C GLU A 35 -9.53 5.82 0.80
N ALA A 36 -8.45 6.20 0.12
CA ALA A 36 -7.93 7.58 0.14
C ALA A 36 -8.94 8.59 -0.44
N ALA A 37 -9.63 8.23 -1.54
CA ALA A 37 -10.67 9.07 -2.13
C ALA A 37 -11.87 9.25 -1.18
N LYS A 38 -12.30 8.17 -0.50
CA LYS A 38 -13.35 8.23 0.52
C LYS A 38 -12.94 9.08 1.71
N ARG A 39 -11.70 8.90 2.21
CA ARG A 39 -11.10 9.71 3.28
C ARG A 39 -11.15 11.20 2.93
N SER A 40 -10.71 11.58 1.73
CA SER A 40 -10.76 12.98 1.27
C SER A 40 -12.18 13.50 1.32
N SER A 41 -13.14 12.79 0.71
CA SER A 41 -14.55 13.20 0.69
C SER A 41 -15.15 13.37 2.08
N CYS A 42 -14.82 12.47 3.03
CA CYS A 42 -15.24 12.59 4.42
C CYS A 42 -14.71 13.88 5.06
N PHE A 43 -13.42 14.20 4.88
CA PHE A 43 -12.84 15.40 5.48
C PHE A 43 -13.31 16.69 4.82
N ASP A 44 -13.51 16.70 3.49
CA ASP A 44 -14.11 17.83 2.79
C ASP A 44 -15.51 18.14 3.33
N ARG A 45 -16.33 17.09 3.53
CA ARG A 45 -17.68 17.20 4.08
C ARG A 45 -17.67 17.55 5.57
N ALA A 46 -16.71 17.04 6.33
CA ALA A 46 -16.54 17.37 7.75
C ALA A 46 -16.19 18.86 7.91
N HIS A 47 -15.30 19.37 7.08
CA HIS A 47 -14.94 20.79 7.06
C HIS A 47 -16.14 21.66 6.73
N ALA A 48 -16.88 21.35 5.66
CA ALA A 48 -18.09 22.09 5.30
C ALA A 48 -19.17 22.04 6.40
N ALA A 49 -19.33 20.91 7.10
CA ALA A 49 -20.25 20.79 8.23
C ALA A 49 -19.81 21.65 9.43
N TYR A 50 -18.50 21.69 9.71
CA TYR A 50 -17.93 22.54 10.76
C TYR A 50 -18.14 24.03 10.45
N GLU A 51 -17.87 24.46 9.21
CA GLU A 51 -18.11 25.84 8.76
C GLU A 51 -19.59 26.23 8.83
N ALA A 52 -20.50 25.26 8.63
CA ALA A 52 -21.93 25.44 8.80
C ALA A 52 -22.40 25.44 10.28
N GLY A 53 -21.50 25.22 11.24
CA GLY A 53 -21.81 25.14 12.67
C GLY A 53 -22.39 23.79 13.13
N ASP A 54 -22.40 22.76 12.28
CA ASP A 54 -22.86 21.41 12.61
C ASP A 54 -21.70 20.54 13.10
N GLY A 55 -21.26 20.82 14.34
CA GLY A 55 -20.12 20.14 14.96
C GLY A 55 -20.32 18.64 15.17
N ALA A 56 -21.55 18.18 15.40
CA ALA A 56 -21.86 16.76 15.56
C ALA A 56 -21.64 16.01 14.23
N LYS A 57 -22.18 16.54 13.13
CA LYS A 57 -21.97 15.96 11.80
C LYS A 57 -20.51 16.03 11.36
N ALA A 58 -19.82 17.13 11.68
CA ALA A 58 -18.38 17.25 11.41
C ALA A 58 -17.58 16.17 12.15
N HIS A 59 -17.90 15.91 13.42
CA HIS A 59 -17.28 14.85 14.21
C HIS A 59 -17.51 13.47 13.60
N ASP A 60 -18.75 13.12 13.27
CA ASP A 60 -19.09 11.82 12.68
C ASP A 60 -18.37 11.58 11.35
N LEU A 61 -18.36 12.58 10.47
CA LEU A 61 -17.66 12.51 9.18
C LEU A 61 -16.14 12.41 9.36
N SER A 62 -15.57 13.11 10.34
CA SER A 62 -14.14 13.01 10.67
C SER A 62 -13.79 11.62 11.20
N ALA A 63 -14.62 11.05 12.07
CA ALA A 63 -14.45 9.69 12.58
C ALA A 63 -14.54 8.64 11.46
N GLU A 64 -15.44 8.83 10.49
CA GLU A 64 -15.52 8.00 9.28
C GLU A 64 -14.26 8.15 8.41
N GLY A 65 -13.79 9.38 8.19
CA GLY A 65 -12.55 9.66 7.45
C GLY A 65 -11.33 8.98 8.08
N LYS A 66 -11.23 8.94 9.41
CA LYS A 66 -10.17 8.22 10.14
C LYS A 66 -10.23 6.70 9.91
N LYS A 67 -11.43 6.11 9.82
CA LYS A 67 -11.59 4.68 9.47
C LYS A 67 -11.09 4.38 8.06
N HIS A 68 -11.36 5.26 7.10
CA HIS A 68 -10.84 5.13 5.74
C HIS A 68 -9.32 5.30 5.68
N ALA A 69 -8.75 6.22 6.48
CA ALA A 69 -7.31 6.35 6.62
C ALA A 69 -6.67 5.05 7.10
N ALA A 70 -7.18 4.47 8.21
CA ALA A 70 -6.65 3.21 8.74
C ALA A 70 -6.70 2.06 7.71
N LYS A 71 -7.78 1.94 6.92
CA LYS A 71 -7.88 0.94 5.85
C LYS A 71 -6.91 1.20 4.70
N MET A 72 -6.74 2.45 4.30
CA MET A 72 -5.76 2.83 3.29
C MET A 72 -4.34 2.42 3.73
N ASP A 73 -3.96 2.71 4.98
CA ASP A 73 -2.68 2.30 5.54
C ASP A 73 -2.54 0.77 5.59
N GLU A 74 -3.60 0.05 5.98
CA GLU A 74 -3.62 -1.42 5.97
C GLU A 74 -3.38 -1.98 4.56
N TYR A 75 -4.04 -1.45 3.54
CA TYR A 75 -3.83 -1.90 2.15
C TYR A 75 -2.46 -1.54 1.61
N ASN A 76 -1.95 -0.35 1.92
CA ASN A 76 -0.58 0.05 1.53
C ASN A 76 0.47 -0.83 2.21
N ARG A 77 0.26 -1.17 3.49
CA ARG A 77 1.12 -2.10 4.22
C ARG A 77 1.08 -3.49 3.57
N GLN A 78 -0.12 -4.03 3.31
CA GLN A 78 -0.28 -5.32 2.64
C GLN A 78 0.40 -5.34 1.27
N ALA A 79 0.24 -4.29 0.46
CA ALA A 79 0.89 -4.16 -0.84
C ALA A 79 2.42 -4.18 -0.72
N SER A 80 2.94 -3.47 0.28
CA SER A 80 4.38 -3.39 0.56
C SER A 80 4.93 -4.73 1.05
N GLU A 81 4.25 -5.39 1.99
CA GLU A 81 4.60 -6.73 2.48
C GLU A 81 4.55 -7.76 1.35
N TYR A 82 3.60 -7.65 0.43
CA TYR A 82 3.46 -8.55 -0.69
C TYR A 82 4.64 -8.44 -1.68
N ILE A 83 5.01 -7.22 -2.11
CA ILE A 83 6.22 -7.01 -2.93
C ILE A 83 7.49 -7.40 -2.16
N PHE A 84 7.56 -7.11 -0.85
CA PHE A 84 8.75 -7.40 -0.06
C PHE A 84 8.92 -8.91 0.14
N ARG A 85 7.85 -9.67 0.35
CA ARG A 85 7.89 -11.14 0.47
C ARG A 85 8.31 -11.79 -0.84
N GLU A 86 7.80 -11.30 -1.97
CA GLU A 86 8.20 -11.81 -3.29
C GLU A 86 9.67 -11.46 -3.61
N ASN A 87 10.17 -10.29 -3.18
CA ASN A 87 11.58 -9.91 -3.35
C ASN A 87 12.54 -10.53 -2.31
N ASN A 88 12.09 -10.83 -1.08
CA ASN A 88 12.92 -11.41 0.00
C ASN A 88 12.83 -12.93 0.11
N ALA A 89 12.05 -13.60 -0.74
CA ALA A 89 12.23 -15.03 -0.98
C ALA A 89 13.66 -15.35 -1.50
N GLU A 90 14.35 -14.34 -2.05
CA GLU A 90 15.80 -14.32 -2.19
C GLU A 90 16.40 -13.58 -0.98
N GLY A 91 16.92 -14.35 -0.04
CA GLY A 91 17.17 -13.90 1.32
C GLY A 91 18.04 -12.64 1.44
N ARG A 92 17.49 -11.63 2.11
CA ARG A 92 18.13 -10.73 3.09
C ARG A 92 17.37 -9.40 3.07
N VAL A 93 16.64 -9.07 4.13
CA VAL A 93 16.84 -7.80 4.84
C VAL A 93 16.38 -7.95 6.29
N GLY A 94 17.24 -7.51 7.21
CA GLY A 94 16.95 -7.45 8.63
C GLY A 94 15.83 -6.47 8.94
N SER A 95 15.12 -6.81 10.01
CA SER A 95 14.26 -5.94 10.79
C SER A 95 14.88 -4.56 10.98
N ASP A 96 14.33 -3.55 10.32
CA ASP A 96 14.38 -2.20 10.85
C ASP A 96 13.03 -1.53 10.65
N GLU A 97 12.49 -1.16 11.79
CA GLU A 97 11.22 -0.53 12.05
C GLU A 97 11.23 0.87 11.46
N ILE A 98 10.83 1.00 10.20
CA ILE A 98 10.57 2.32 9.61
C ILE A 98 9.15 2.73 10.04
N ASP A 99 9.05 3.18 11.30
CA ASP A 99 7.92 3.98 11.76
C ASP A 99 8.11 5.42 11.26
N LEU A 100 7.40 5.75 10.18
CA LEU A 100 7.24 7.12 9.69
C LEU A 100 5.82 7.62 10.02
N HIS A 101 5.23 7.19 11.14
CA HIS A 101 4.03 7.83 11.65
C HIS A 101 4.34 9.30 11.93
N GLY A 102 3.93 10.13 10.97
CA GLY A 102 3.76 11.55 11.15
C GLY A 102 2.90 11.75 12.38
N GLN A 103 3.53 12.33 13.39
CA GLN A 103 2.87 12.90 14.56
C GLN A 103 1.79 13.86 14.05
N GLY A 104 0.54 13.40 14.11
CA GLY A 104 -0.65 14.24 13.99
C GLY A 104 -1.12 14.55 15.40
N GLU A 105 -0.33 15.38 16.09
CA GLU A 105 -0.73 16.05 17.32
C GLU A 105 -1.93 16.96 17.01
N ASP A 106 -2.99 16.82 17.80
CA ASP A 106 -3.94 17.89 18.12
C ASP A 106 -4.18 17.83 19.63
#